data_AF-A0A661IS68-F1
#
_entry.id   AF-A0A661IS68-F1
#
_cell.length_a   1.000
_cell.length_b   1.000
_cell.length_c   1.000
_cell.angle_alpha   90.00
_cell.angle_beta   90.00
_cell.angle_gamma   90.00
#
_symmetry.space_group_name_H-M   'P 1'
#
loop_
_entity.id
_entity.type
_entity.pdbx_description
1 polymer ?
#
loop_
_entity_poly.entity_id
_entity_poly.type
_entity_poly.pdbx_seq_one_letter_code
_entity_poly.pdbx_strand_id
1 'polypeptide(L)'
;MPSALIGNSIGQVFFQEATKEKQLTGKAIHSFSSTLKKLIIIGIPSFGVLFFIVEDLFAFIFGEDWRIAGVYAQVMVPVFFIRFISSTVSSINIVFEKQKIGLYINILLMFSSIIILYMSEIIMLDFTDFLSFLSIILTLEYSMFLYYYSKLSKGLSK
;
A
#
# COMPACT_ATOMS: atom_id res chain seq x y z
N MET A 1 4.61 7.96 13.35
CA MET A 1 4.37 8.99 12.32
C MET A 1 2.86 9.18 12.15
N PRO A 2 2.32 10.42 12.14
CA PRO A 2 0.87 10.73 12.12
C PRO A 2 0.06 10.09 10.97
N SER A 3 0.72 9.70 9.88
CA SER A 3 0.14 8.91 8.78
C SER A 3 -0.39 7.56 9.23
N ALA A 4 0.24 6.92 10.23
CA ALA A 4 -0.29 5.73 10.87
C ALA A 4 -1.57 6.03 11.65
N LEU A 5 -1.70 7.21 12.26
CA LEU A 5 -2.90 7.58 13.03
C LEU A 5 -4.14 7.73 12.13
N ILE A 6 -4.01 8.41 10.99
CA ILE A 6 -5.13 8.60 10.04
C ILE A 6 -5.51 7.28 9.38
N GLY A 7 -4.52 6.51 8.93
CA GLY A 7 -4.75 5.16 8.39
C GLY A 7 -5.39 4.22 9.43
N ASN A 8 -4.97 4.31 10.70
CA ASN A 8 -5.53 3.50 11.79
C ASN A 8 -6.97 3.90 12.10
N SER A 9 -7.33 5.19 12.13
CA SER A 9 -8.70 5.61 12.37
C SER A 9 -9.64 5.14 11.25
N ILE A 10 -9.26 5.31 9.98
CA ILE A 10 -10.06 4.83 8.84
C ILE A 10 -10.13 3.29 8.86
N GLY A 11 -9.01 2.62 9.15
CA GLY A 11 -8.93 1.17 9.24
C GLY A 11 -9.78 0.57 10.38
N GLN A 12 -9.86 1.25 11.52
CA GLN A 12 -10.69 0.85 12.65
C GLN A 12 -12.18 0.98 12.32
N VAL A 13 -12.60 2.11 11.72
CA VAL A 13 -13.98 2.29 11.25
C VAL A 13 -14.32 1.24 10.19
N PHE A 14 -13.41 0.99 9.24
CA PHE A 14 -13.60 -0.05 8.23
C PHE A 14 -13.76 -1.44 8.87
N PHE A 15 -12.94 -1.80 9.85
CA PHE A 15 -13.04 -3.08 10.54
C PHE A 15 -14.39 -3.25 11.23
N GLN A 16 -14.87 -2.22 11.93
CA GLN A 16 -16.16 -2.25 12.62
C GLN A 16 -17.34 -2.38 11.64
N GLU A 17 -17.38 -1.54 10.60
CA GLU A 17 -18.44 -1.55 9.59
C GLU A 17 -18.44 -2.87 8.78
N ALA A 18 -17.26 -3.34 8.36
CA ALA A 18 -17.14 -4.60 7.62
C ALA A 18 -17.55 -5.82 8.46
N THR A 19 -17.24 -5.83 9.75
CA THR A 19 -17.70 -6.90 10.67
C THR A 19 -19.21 -6.89 10.80
N LYS A 20 -19.81 -5.71 10.99
CA LYS A 20 -21.27 -5.55 11.10
C LYS A 20 -21.98 -5.95 9.80
N GLU A 21 -21.46 -5.53 8.64
CA GLU A 21 -22.02 -5.90 7.34
C GLU A 21 -21.91 -7.43 7.11
N LYS A 22 -20.78 -8.04 7.46
CA LYS A 22 -20.59 -9.50 7.35
C LYS A 22 -21.59 -10.24 8.21
N GLN A 23 -21.83 -9.80 9.45
CA GLN A 23 -22.80 -10.44 10.35
C GLN A 23 -24.23 -10.38 9.79
N LEU A 24 -24.62 -9.28 9.14
CA LEU A 24 -25.96 -9.09 8.60
C LEU A 24 -26.18 -9.76 7.24
N THR A 25 -25.17 -9.78 6.37
CA THR A 25 -25.33 -10.14 4.94
C THR A 25 -24.43 -11.28 4.48
N GLY A 26 -23.47 -11.71 5.32
CA GLY A 26 -22.40 -12.63 4.94
C GLY A 26 -21.32 -12.00 4.06
N LYS A 27 -21.41 -10.70 3.73
CA LYS A 27 -20.54 -9.97 2.81
C LYS A 27 -20.11 -8.63 3.42
N ALA A 28 -19.08 -8.00 2.85
CA ALA A 28 -18.56 -6.70 3.29
C ALA A 28 -18.28 -5.75 2.12
N ILE A 29 -19.04 -5.88 1.03
CA ILE A 29 -18.79 -5.20 -0.25
C ILE A 29 -19.02 -3.69 -0.11
N HIS A 30 -20.08 -3.30 0.60
CA HIS A 30 -20.45 -1.90 0.74
C HIS A 30 -19.41 -1.14 1.58
N SER A 31 -19.03 -1.71 2.72
CA SER A 31 -17.99 -1.18 3.61
C SER A 31 -16.64 -1.12 2.89
N PHE A 32 -16.27 -2.16 2.15
CA PHE A 32 -15.03 -2.17 1.36
C PHE A 32 -15.02 -1.08 0.28
N SER A 33 -16.07 -0.98 -0.54
CA SER A 33 -16.14 0.02 -1.61
C SER A 33 -16.20 1.45 -1.08
N SER A 34 -16.94 1.70 0.00
CA SER A 34 -17.03 3.01 0.65
C SER A 34 -15.67 3.46 1.20
N THR A 35 -14.98 2.58 1.93
CA THR A 35 -13.65 2.87 2.46
C THR A 35 -12.63 3.05 1.35
N LEU A 36 -12.63 2.19 0.33
CA LEU A 36 -11.72 2.32 -0.81
C LEU A 36 -11.89 3.67 -1.52
N LYS A 37 -13.13 4.10 -1.77
CA LYS A 37 -13.41 5.42 -2.36
C LYS A 37 -12.87 6.56 -1.50
N LYS A 38 -13.09 6.53 -0.19
CA LYS A 38 -12.55 7.54 0.74
C LYS A 38 -11.01 7.60 0.69
N LEU A 39 -10.36 6.43 0.70
CA LEU A 39 -8.90 6.34 0.64
C LEU A 39 -8.35 6.87 -0.67
N ILE A 40 -9.02 6.62 -1.79
CA ILE A 40 -8.64 7.16 -3.10
C ILE A 40 -8.83 8.68 -3.14
N ILE A 41 -9.97 9.19 -2.66
CA ILE A 41 -10.28 10.63 -2.65
C ILE A 41 -9.28 11.41 -1.78
N ILE A 42 -8.86 10.85 -0.65
CA ILE A 42 -7.87 11.48 0.25
C ILE A 42 -6.45 11.26 -0.28
N GLY A 43 -6.15 10.06 -0.78
CA GLY A 43 -4.82 9.64 -1.17
C GLY A 43 -4.35 10.25 -2.49
N ILE A 44 -5.19 10.28 -3.53
CA ILE A 44 -4.81 10.86 -4.84
C ILE A 44 -4.29 12.31 -4.70
N PRO A 45 -4.99 13.25 -4.06
CA PRO A 45 -4.47 14.61 -3.93
C PRO A 45 -3.24 14.66 -3.04
N SER A 46 -3.20 13.90 -1.94
CA SER A 46 -2.08 13.93 -0.99
C SER A 46 -0.78 13.40 -1.63
N PHE A 47 -0.83 12.21 -2.21
CA PHE A 47 0.32 11.57 -2.86
C PHE A 47 0.61 12.17 -4.23
N GLY A 48 -0.41 12.65 -4.94
CA GLY A 48 -0.25 13.33 -6.23
C GLY A 48 0.50 14.65 -6.09
N VAL A 49 0.10 15.51 -5.15
CA VAL A 49 0.85 16.75 -4.85
C VAL A 49 2.27 16.39 -4.40
N LEU A 50 2.42 15.43 -3.50
CA LEU A 50 3.73 14.98 -3.03
C LEU A 50 4.62 14.50 -4.18
N PHE A 51 4.10 13.75 -5.15
CA PHE A 51 4.87 13.26 -6.30
C PHE A 51 5.54 14.38 -7.11
N PHE A 52 4.86 15.52 -7.28
CA PHE A 52 5.40 16.64 -8.04
C PHE A 52 6.35 17.54 -7.23
N ILE A 53 6.14 17.65 -5.92
CA ILE A 53 6.90 18.60 -5.09
C ILE A 53 8.04 17.94 -4.30
N VAL A 54 8.07 16.62 -4.16
CA VAL A 54 8.99 15.94 -3.22
C VAL A 54 10.46 16.18 -3.56
N GLU A 55 10.81 16.24 -4.84
CA GLU A 55 12.20 16.51 -5.26
C GLU A 55 12.65 17.91 -4.80
N ASP A 56 11.89 18.94 -5.15
CA ASP A 56 12.18 20.32 -4.78
C ASP A 56 12.06 20.55 -3.27
N LEU A 57 11.16 19.85 -2.59
CA LEU A 57 11.01 19.91 -1.15
C LEU A 57 12.28 19.43 -0.44
N PHE A 58 12.89 18.35 -0.92
CA PHE A 58 14.15 17.85 -0.37
C PHE A 58 15.30 18.82 -0.64
N ALA A 59 15.39 19.37 -1.86
CA ALA A 59 16.40 20.36 -2.21
C ALA A 59 16.25 21.66 -1.39
N PHE A 60 15.02 22.12 -1.16
CA PHE A 60 14.75 23.33 -0.38
C PHE A 60 15.06 23.17 1.12
N ILE A 61 14.71 22.03 1.72
CA ILE A 61 14.87 21.80 3.17
C ILE A 61 16.30 21.40 3.52
N PHE A 62 16.92 20.53 2.73
CA PHE A 62 18.23 19.93 3.05
C PHE A 62 19.38 20.47 2.19
N GLY A 63 19.09 21.27 1.16
CA GLY A 63 20.07 21.80 0.21
C GLY A 63 20.12 21.00 -1.10
N GLU A 64 20.73 21.60 -2.13
CA GLU A 64 20.72 21.06 -3.49
C GLU A 64 21.39 19.68 -3.61
N ASP A 65 22.37 19.39 -2.75
CA ASP A 65 23.03 18.08 -2.68
C ASP A 65 22.07 16.93 -2.31
N TRP A 66 20.94 17.24 -1.67
CA TRP A 66 19.92 16.27 -1.27
C TRP A 66 18.79 16.08 -2.29
N ARG A 67 18.84 16.79 -3.43
CA ARG A 67 17.87 16.62 -4.52
C ARG A 67 17.76 15.16 -4.95
N ILE A 68 18.89 14.44 -4.97
CA ILE A 68 18.95 13.01 -5.32
C ILE A 68 18.10 12.13 -4.38
N ALA A 69 18.06 12.44 -3.08
CA ALA A 69 17.18 11.75 -2.13
C ALA A 69 15.70 12.05 -2.41
N GLY A 70 15.40 13.26 -2.89
CA GLY A 70 14.09 13.65 -3.38
C GLY A 70 13.64 12.82 -4.59
N VAL A 71 14.54 12.59 -5.56
CA VAL A 71 14.29 11.70 -6.71
C VAL A 71 13.98 10.27 -6.23
N TYR A 72 14.76 9.74 -5.29
CA TYR A 72 14.49 8.42 -4.71
C TYR A 72 13.13 8.35 -3.99
N ALA A 73 12.78 9.40 -3.26
CA ALA A 73 11.48 9.50 -2.60
C ALA A 73 10.35 9.54 -3.63
N GLN A 74 10.51 10.28 -4.73
CA GLN A 74 9.54 10.38 -5.83
C GLN A 74 9.22 9.01 -6.44
N VAL A 75 10.25 8.19 -6.71
CA VAL A 75 10.10 6.82 -7.22
C VAL A 75 9.30 5.92 -6.26
N MET A 76 9.39 6.18 -4.95
CA MET A 76 8.71 5.41 -3.91
C MET A 76 7.29 5.90 -3.60
N VAL A 77 6.89 7.09 -4.03
CA VAL A 77 5.54 7.63 -3.80
C VAL A 77 4.42 6.69 -4.30
N PRO A 78 4.47 6.12 -5.52
CA PRO A 78 3.42 5.23 -6.02
C PRO A 78 3.20 3.98 -5.15
N VAL A 79 4.29 3.32 -4.72
CA VAL A 79 4.19 2.14 -3.84
C VAL A 79 3.62 2.52 -2.48
N PHE A 80 3.99 3.69 -1.92
CA PHE A 80 3.42 4.15 -0.66
C PHE A 80 1.94 4.45 -0.74
N PHE A 81 1.46 5.01 -1.85
CA PHE A 81 0.04 5.24 -2.09
C PHE A 81 -0.77 3.92 -2.08
N ILE A 82 -0.37 2.93 -2.88
CA ILE A 82 -1.09 1.65 -2.94
C ILE A 82 -0.95 0.88 -1.61
N ARG A 83 0.21 0.92 -0.97
CA ARG A 83 0.43 0.31 0.36
C ARG A 83 -0.47 0.95 1.41
N PHE A 84 -0.66 2.27 1.39
CA PHE A 84 -1.57 2.96 2.30
C PHE A 84 -3.01 2.45 2.16
N ILE A 85 -3.49 2.32 0.92
CA ILE A 85 -4.83 1.77 0.66
C ILE A 85 -4.92 0.32 1.15
N SER A 86 -4.00 -0.53 0.66
CA SER A 86 -4.00 -1.98 0.91
C SER A 86 -3.88 -2.31 2.39
N SER A 87 -3.01 -1.61 3.13
CA SER A 87 -2.85 -1.80 4.58
C SER A 87 -4.09 -1.41 5.36
N THR A 88 -4.77 -0.31 5.00
CA THR A 88 -5.99 0.14 5.68
C THR A 88 -7.14 -0.86 5.57
N VAL A 89 -7.28 -1.52 4.42
CA VAL A 89 -8.34 -2.53 4.19
C VAL A 89 -7.91 -3.96 4.50
N SER A 90 -6.65 -4.20 4.89
CA SER A 90 -6.11 -5.54 5.15
C SER A 90 -6.79 -6.25 6.33
N SER A 91 -7.45 -5.51 7.22
CA SER A 91 -8.25 -6.04 8.33
C SER A 91 -9.43 -6.90 7.86
N ILE A 92 -9.79 -6.85 6.56
CA ILE A 92 -10.75 -7.77 5.94
C ILE A 92 -10.35 -9.25 6.13
N ASN A 93 -9.06 -9.56 6.20
CA ASN A 93 -8.59 -10.92 6.48
C ASN A 93 -8.97 -11.36 7.89
N ILE A 94 -9.03 -10.44 8.85
CA ILE A 94 -9.49 -10.73 10.22
C ILE A 94 -11.01 -10.91 10.20
N VAL A 95 -11.73 -10.01 9.53
CA VAL A 95 -13.20 -10.07 9.40
C VAL A 95 -13.65 -11.42 8.83
N PHE A 96 -12.92 -11.98 7.86
CA PHE A 96 -13.22 -13.26 7.22
C PHE A 96 -12.42 -14.47 7.77
N GLU A 97 -11.70 -14.31 8.89
CA GLU A 97 -10.94 -15.39 9.54
C GLU A 97 -9.87 -16.06 8.63
N LYS A 98 -9.27 -15.26 7.75
CA LYS A 98 -8.18 -15.65 6.84
C LYS A 98 -6.83 -15.04 7.26
N GLN A 99 -6.53 -14.97 8.56
CA GLN A 99 -5.30 -14.33 9.08
C GLN A 99 -4.01 -14.97 8.53
N LYS A 100 -4.03 -16.27 8.23
CA LYS A 100 -2.91 -16.98 7.57
C LYS A 100 -2.52 -16.35 6.24
N ILE A 101 -3.47 -15.75 5.52
CA ILE A 101 -3.20 -15.04 4.27
C ILE A 101 -2.39 -13.77 4.50
N GLY A 102 -2.63 -13.07 5.61
CA GLY A 102 -1.77 -11.96 6.02
C GLY A 102 -0.31 -12.40 6.21
N LEU A 103 -0.07 -13.59 6.76
CA LEU A 103 1.28 -14.15 6.87
C LEU A 103 1.89 -14.45 5.49
N TYR A 104 1.15 -15.14 4.61
CA TYR A 104 1.62 -15.43 3.25
C TYR A 104 1.94 -14.16 2.45
N ILE A 105 1.14 -13.11 2.62
CA ILE A 105 1.37 -11.80 2.02
C ILE A 105 2.70 -11.20 2.49
N ASN A 106 2.97 -11.21 3.80
CA ASN A 106 4.24 -10.70 4.33
C ASN A 106 5.44 -11.53 3.88
N ILE A 107 5.28 -12.86 3.81
CA ILE A 107 6.30 -13.77 3.29
C ILE A 107 6.59 -13.44 1.83
N LEU A 108 5.56 -13.27 0.99
CA LEU A 108 5.72 -12.93 -0.42
C LEU A 108 6.46 -11.60 -0.59
N LEU A 109 6.02 -10.55 0.09
CA LEU A 109 6.67 -9.23 0.08
C LEU A 109 8.16 -9.31 0.47
N MET A 110 8.47 -10.10 1.50
CA MET A 110 9.84 -10.30 1.97
C MET A 110 10.68 -11.01 0.90
N PHE A 111 10.20 -12.11 0.34
CA PHE A 111 10.92 -12.85 -0.69
C PHE A 111 11.13 -12.03 -1.95
N SER A 112 10.09 -11.33 -2.43
CA SER A 112 10.20 -10.43 -3.58
C SER A 112 11.25 -9.35 -3.36
N SER A 113 11.29 -8.75 -2.16
CA SER A 113 12.29 -7.74 -1.81
C SER A 113 13.71 -8.30 -1.80
N ILE A 114 13.92 -9.51 -1.24
CA ILE A 114 15.23 -10.18 -1.21
C ILE A 114 15.68 -10.56 -2.63
N ILE A 115 14.78 -11.07 -3.46
CA ILE A 115 15.08 -11.44 -4.85
C ILE A 115 15.53 -10.21 -5.63
N ILE A 116 14.81 -9.08 -5.52
CA ILE A 116 15.16 -7.85 -6.22
C ILE A 116 16.51 -7.32 -5.76
N LEU A 117 16.78 -7.35 -4.46
CA LEU A 117 18.07 -6.96 -3.90
C LEU A 117 19.21 -7.81 -4.49
N TYR A 118 19.07 -9.13 -4.48
CA TYR A 118 20.09 -10.04 -5.00
C TYR A 118 20.27 -9.91 -6.52
N MET A 119 19.17 -9.79 -7.28
CA MET A 119 19.20 -9.58 -8.73
C MET A 119 19.85 -8.24 -9.10
N SER A 120 19.66 -7.19 -8.29
CA SER A 120 20.27 -5.88 -8.52
C SER A 120 21.79 -5.91 -8.41
N GLU A 121 22.32 -6.72 -7.49
CA GLU A 121 23.76 -6.91 -7.32
C GLU A 121 24.38 -7.65 -8.52
N ILE A 122 23.71 -8.70 -9.01
CA ILE A 122 24.19 -9.49 -10.16
C ILE A 122 24.19 -8.66 -11.45
N ILE A 123 23.15 -7.86 -11.67
CA ILE A 123 22.99 -7.06 -12.90
C ILE A 123 23.80 -5.75 -12.84
N MET A 124 24.36 -5.40 -11.67
CA MET A 124 25.04 -4.13 -11.41
C MET A 124 24.15 -2.93 -11.74
N LEU A 125 22.90 -2.97 -11.27
CA LEU A 125 21.96 -1.86 -11.45
C LEU A 125 22.38 -0.64 -10.64
N ASP A 126 22.19 0.55 -11.21
CA ASP A 126 22.26 1.80 -10.45
C ASP A 126 21.16 1.82 -9.37
N PHE A 127 21.41 2.55 -8.29
CA PHE A 127 20.50 2.58 -7.14
C PHE A 127 19.09 3.08 -7.50
N THR A 128 19.00 4.04 -8.43
CA THR A 128 17.72 4.54 -8.96
C THR A 128 16.93 3.45 -9.68
N ASP A 129 17.61 2.62 -10.46
CA ASP A 129 16.97 1.52 -11.20
C ASP A 129 16.52 0.42 -10.24
N PHE A 130 17.36 0.06 -9.26
CA PHE A 130 16.99 -0.83 -8.16
C PHE A 130 15.70 -0.36 -7.46
N LEU A 131 15.64 0.91 -7.05
CA LEU A 131 14.44 1.47 -6.41
C LEU A 131 13.22 1.46 -7.33
N SER A 132 13.43 1.72 -8.62
CA SER A 132 12.36 1.71 -9.62
C SER A 132 11.77 0.31 -9.78
N PHE A 133 12.61 -0.73 -9.93
CA PHE A 133 12.18 -2.12 -9.98
C PHE A 133 11.46 -2.55 -8.70
N LEU A 134 12.02 -2.19 -7.54
CA LEU A 134 11.41 -2.45 -6.24
C LEU A 134 10.02 -1.81 -6.14
N SER A 135 9.92 -0.52 -6.48
CA SER A 135 8.66 0.23 -6.46
C SER A 135 7.62 -0.39 -7.38
N ILE A 136 7.99 -0.78 -8.61
CA ILE A 136 7.09 -1.42 -9.57
C ILE A 136 6.57 -2.76 -9.04
N ILE A 137 7.47 -3.65 -8.59
CA ILE A 137 7.06 -4.98 -8.12
C ILE A 137 6.18 -4.87 -6.88
N LEU A 138 6.57 -4.06 -5.90
CA LEU A 138 5.76 -3.88 -4.69
C LEU A 138 4.40 -3.24 -5.02
N THR A 139 4.35 -2.29 -5.96
CA THR A 139 3.08 -1.70 -6.42
C THR A 139 2.16 -2.76 -7.03
N LEU A 140 2.71 -3.67 -7.84
CA LEU A 140 1.95 -4.79 -8.41
C LEU A 140 1.46 -5.74 -7.31
N GLU A 141 2.31 -6.12 -6.37
CA GLU A 141 1.95 -7.01 -5.26
C GLU A 141 0.85 -6.43 -4.38
N TYR A 142 0.99 -5.18 -3.93
CA TYR A 142 -0.05 -4.54 -3.14
C TYR A 142 -1.35 -4.35 -3.91
N SER A 143 -1.30 -4.12 -5.22
CA SER A 143 -2.48 -4.07 -6.09
C SER A 143 -3.15 -5.43 -6.22
N MET A 144 -2.37 -6.51 -6.35
CA MET A 144 -2.89 -7.88 -6.32
C MET A 144 -3.56 -8.20 -4.98
N PHE A 145 -2.98 -7.78 -3.85
CA PHE A 145 -3.59 -7.95 -2.53
C PHE A 145 -4.89 -7.16 -2.41
N LEU A 146 -4.94 -5.92 -2.90
CA LEU A 146 -6.15 -5.11 -2.91
C LEU A 146 -7.27 -5.78 -3.72
N TYR A 147 -6.93 -6.35 -4.87
CA TYR A 147 -7.87 -7.13 -5.68
C TYR A 147 -8.35 -8.40 -4.95
N TYR A 148 -7.45 -9.10 -4.28
CA TYR A 148 -7.79 -10.25 -3.44
C TYR A 148 -8.77 -9.85 -2.31
N TYR A 149 -8.51 -8.74 -1.62
CA TYR A 149 -9.39 -8.20 -0.57
C TYR A 149 -10.79 -7.85 -1.11
N SER A 150 -10.86 -7.28 -2.31
CA SER A 150 -12.12 -7.03 -3.00
C SER A 150 -12.90 -8.33 -3.26
N LYS A 151 -12.22 -9.41 -3.70
CA LYS A 151 -12.86 -10.72 -3.85
C LYS A 151 -13.33 -11.30 -2.51
N LEU A 152 -12.51 -11.19 -1.47
CA LEU A 152 -12.84 -11.67 -0.13
C LEU A 152 -14.08 -10.97 0.42
N SER A 153 -14.20 -9.66 0.21
CA SER A 153 -15.38 -8.86 0.63
C SER A 153 -16.70 -9.36 0.04
N LYS A 154 -16.67 -10.04 -1.12
CA LYS A 154 -17.85 -10.61 -1.78
C LYS A 154 -18.31 -11.95 -1.19
N GLY A 155 -17.56 -12.52 -0.24
CA GLY A 155 -17.82 -13.84 0.33
C GLY A 155 -17.46 -15.01 -0.61
N LEU A 156 -16.63 -14.75 -1.63
CA LEU A 156 -16.30 -15.72 -2.68
C LEU A 156 -15.15 -16.67 -2.33
N SER A 157 -14.50 -16.50 -1.18
CA SER A 157 -13.46 -17.43 -0.69
C SER A 157 -14.07 -18.38 0.33
N LYS A 158 -14.70 -19.46 -0.15
CA LYS A 158 -14.78 -20.69 0.63
C LYS A 158 -13.37 -21.27 0.71
#